data_AF-A0A1Q7X7P5-F1
#
_entry.id   AF-A0A1Q7X7P5-F1
#
_cell.length_a   1.000
_cell.length_b   1.000
_cell.length_c   1.000
_cell.angle_alpha   90.00
_cell.angle_beta   90.00
_cell.angle_gamma   90.00
#
_symmetry.space_group_name_H-M   'P 1'
#
loop_
_entity.id
_entity.type
_entity.pdbx_description
1 polymer ?
#
loop_
_entity_poly.entity_id
_entity_poly.type
_entity_poly.pdbx_seq_one_letter_code
_entity_poly.pdbx_strand_id
1 'polypeptide(L)'
;MAGFSHSRASSDLSTIDVAGAAKLTGLSKDAIRGRIRRGALASDVQNGRHRISLAELVRHGLLVEGERYRSLLERAETLETRLRAAIASREQTQQEVRESEEKVRMVWAMVRRKDQELARLSKAREQRTGIRWPWRRATSPAPENG
;
A
#
# COMPACT_ATOMS: atom_id res chain seq x y z
N MET A 1 -42.99 -48.06 -18.39
CA MET A 1 -41.66 -47.44 -18.50
C MET A 1 -41.32 -46.80 -17.16
N ALA A 2 -40.26 -47.29 -16.53
CA ALA A 2 -39.94 -47.03 -15.13
C ALA A 2 -39.39 -45.61 -14.93
N GLY A 3 -39.84 -44.97 -13.84
CA GLY A 3 -39.40 -43.65 -13.42
C GLY A 3 -37.95 -43.64 -12.98
N PHE A 4 -37.23 -42.60 -13.39
CA PHE A 4 -35.90 -42.29 -12.89
C PHE A 4 -36.00 -41.71 -11.49
N SER A 5 -36.00 -42.60 -10.49
CA SER A 5 -35.69 -42.25 -9.12
C SER A 5 -34.31 -41.60 -9.08
N HIS A 6 -34.27 -40.27 -8.94
CA HIS A 6 -33.07 -39.56 -8.53
C HIS A 6 -32.77 -39.96 -7.08
N SER A 7 -32.11 -41.11 -6.93
CA SER A 7 -31.53 -41.52 -5.66
C SER A 7 -30.53 -40.46 -5.24
N ARG A 8 -30.91 -39.76 -4.17
CA ARG A 8 -30.15 -38.78 -3.38
C ARG A 8 -28.93 -39.42 -2.67
N ALA A 9 -28.26 -40.36 -3.33
CA ALA A 9 -27.29 -41.30 -2.76
C ALA A 9 -25.86 -41.08 -3.31
N SER A 10 -25.49 -39.84 -3.64
CA SER A 10 -24.11 -39.51 -4.07
C SER A 10 -23.39 -38.54 -3.13
N SER A 11 -23.92 -38.34 -1.93
CA SER A 11 -23.16 -37.84 -0.78
C SER A 11 -22.92 -39.01 0.16
N ASP A 12 -22.20 -40.03 -0.33
CA ASP A 12 -21.35 -40.86 0.51
C ASP A 12 -20.28 -39.92 1.08
N LEU A 13 -20.72 -39.16 2.08
CA LEU A 13 -19.93 -38.22 2.86
C LEU A 13 -18.77 -39.03 3.40
N SER A 14 -17.58 -38.81 2.87
CA SER A 14 -16.36 -39.46 3.32
C SER A 14 -16.23 -39.23 4.82
N THR A 15 -16.65 -40.21 5.61
CA THR A 15 -16.55 -40.15 7.06
C THR A 15 -15.18 -40.63 7.46
N ILE A 16 -14.55 -39.88 8.36
CA ILE A 16 -13.23 -40.19 8.89
C ILE A 16 -13.34 -40.45 10.38
N ASP A 17 -12.40 -41.23 10.92
CA ASP A 17 -12.32 -41.39 12.36
C ASP A 17 -11.64 -40.17 13.02
N VAL A 18 -11.63 -40.16 14.34
CA VAL A 18 -10.97 -39.09 15.13
C VAL A 18 -9.49 -38.92 14.77
N ALA A 19 -8.80 -40.02 14.41
CA ALA A 19 -7.39 -39.96 14.05
C ALA A 19 -7.19 -39.29 12.68
N GLY A 20 -8.03 -39.63 11.70
CA GLY A 20 -8.08 -38.98 10.39
C GLY A 20 -8.44 -37.50 10.51
N ALA A 21 -9.43 -37.15 11.34
CA ALA A 21 -9.79 -35.75 11.58
C ALA A 21 -8.63 -34.97 12.19
N ALA A 22 -7.97 -35.51 13.22
CA ALA A 22 -6.79 -34.91 13.82
C ALA A 22 -5.68 -34.63 12.78
N LYS A 23 -5.44 -35.60 11.87
CA LYS A 23 -4.44 -35.46 10.81
C LYS A 23 -4.80 -34.35 9.81
N LEU A 24 -6.06 -34.24 9.42
CA LEU A 24 -6.50 -33.26 8.43
C LEU A 24 -6.60 -31.84 8.99
N THR A 25 -7.03 -31.68 10.24
CA THR A 25 -7.25 -30.36 10.85
C THR A 25 -6.03 -29.84 11.61
N GLY A 26 -4.99 -30.67 11.81
CA GLY A 26 -3.82 -30.34 12.64
C GLY A 26 -4.11 -30.26 14.14
N LEU A 27 -5.28 -30.73 14.59
CA LEU A 27 -5.70 -30.68 15.99
C LEU A 27 -5.36 -32.00 16.69
N SER A 28 -5.18 -31.96 18.01
CA SER A 28 -4.99 -33.20 18.78
C SER A 28 -6.25 -34.07 18.76
N LYS A 29 -6.08 -35.39 18.87
CA LYS A 29 -7.20 -36.34 18.99
C LYS A 29 -8.12 -35.97 20.16
N ASP A 30 -7.55 -35.49 21.26
CA ASP A 30 -8.32 -35.08 22.44
C ASP A 30 -9.07 -33.77 22.25
N ALA A 31 -8.54 -32.84 21.45
CA ALA A 31 -9.27 -31.64 21.05
C ALA A 31 -10.50 -32.00 20.20
N ILE A 32 -10.36 -32.95 19.27
CA ILE A 32 -11.47 -33.46 18.47
C ILE A 32 -12.50 -34.19 19.36
N ARG A 33 -12.07 -35.12 20.21
CA ARG A 33 -12.95 -35.80 21.19
C ARG A 33 -13.62 -34.82 22.15
N GLY A 34 -12.91 -33.78 22.57
CA GLY A 34 -13.45 -32.73 23.43
C GLY A 34 -14.58 -31.95 22.75
N ARG A 35 -14.46 -31.65 21.46
CA ARG A 35 -15.54 -31.02 20.68
C ARG A 35 -16.75 -31.93 20.53
N ILE A 36 -16.54 -33.22 20.23
CA ILE A 36 -17.61 -34.22 20.18
C ILE A 36 -18.36 -34.30 21.51
N ARG A 37 -17.62 -34.47 22.63
CA ARG A 37 -18.21 -34.56 23.97
C ARG A 37 -19.00 -33.33 24.38
N ARG A 38 -18.61 -32.14 23.92
CA ARG A 38 -19.33 -30.89 24.16
C ARG A 38 -20.48 -30.62 23.18
N GLY A 39 -20.74 -31.53 22.23
CA GLY A 39 -21.74 -31.35 21.18
C GLY A 39 -21.39 -30.28 20.14
N ALA A 40 -20.13 -29.80 20.13
CA ALA A 40 -19.66 -28.78 19.18
C ALA A 40 -19.19 -29.37 17.84
N LEU A 41 -19.24 -30.70 17.70
CA LEU A 41 -18.91 -31.42 16.47
C LEU A 41 -19.74 -32.70 16.42
N ALA A 42 -20.60 -32.83 15.41
CA ALA A 42 -21.39 -34.03 15.22
C ALA A 42 -20.50 -35.22 14.83
N SER A 43 -20.81 -36.39 15.40
CA SER A 43 -20.17 -37.65 15.05
C SER A 43 -21.14 -38.80 15.25
N ASP A 44 -21.09 -39.78 14.37
CA ASP A 44 -21.80 -41.05 14.53
C ASP A 44 -20.88 -42.09 15.17
N VAL A 45 -21.44 -43.06 15.89
CA VAL A 45 -20.68 -44.18 16.43
C VAL A 45 -20.90 -45.40 15.54
N GLN A 46 -19.83 -45.88 14.90
CA GLN A 46 -19.82 -47.10 14.09
C GLN A 46 -18.73 -48.03 14.59
N ASN A 47 -19.09 -49.28 14.89
CA ASN A 47 -18.16 -50.28 15.46
C ASN A 47 -17.42 -49.79 16.72
N GLY A 48 -18.12 -49.05 17.59
CA GLY A 48 -17.55 -48.47 18.81
C GLY A 48 -16.57 -47.31 18.58
N ARG A 49 -16.46 -46.79 17.36
CA ARG A 49 -15.58 -45.66 17.01
C ARG A 49 -16.38 -44.49 16.47
N HIS A 50 -15.99 -43.28 16.85
CA HIS A 50 -16.56 -42.05 16.30
C HIS A 50 -16.17 -41.87 14.83
N ARG A 51 -17.16 -41.57 14.00
CA ARG A 51 -17.08 -41.23 12.59
C ARG A 51 -17.60 -39.81 12.39
N ILE A 52 -16.82 -38.98 11.74
CA ILE A 52 -17.08 -37.56 11.52
C ILE A 52 -17.14 -37.34 10.01
N SER A 53 -18.19 -36.70 9.51
CA SER A 53 -18.25 -36.34 8.09
C SER A 53 -17.28 -35.19 7.77
N LEU A 54 -16.63 -35.21 6.61
CA LEU A 54 -15.83 -34.06 6.16
C LEU A 54 -16.66 -32.77 6.08
N ALA A 55 -17.93 -32.86 5.69
CA ALA A 55 -18.84 -31.73 5.64
C ALA A 55 -19.04 -31.08 7.02
N GLU A 56 -19.06 -31.86 8.10
CA GLU A 56 -19.13 -31.33 9.46
C GLU A 56 -17.87 -30.56 9.83
N LEU A 57 -16.69 -31.07 9.45
CA LEU A 57 -15.43 -30.36 9.67
C LEU A 57 -15.38 -29.04 8.91
N VAL A 58 -15.89 -29.00 7.66
CA VAL A 58 -15.98 -27.76 6.87
C VAL A 58 -16.99 -26.78 7.48
N ARG A 59 -18.19 -27.26 7.88
CA ARG A 59 -19.23 -26.43 8.52
C ARG A 59 -18.72 -25.71 9.76
N HIS A 60 -17.89 -26.38 10.56
CA HIS A 60 -17.30 -25.82 11.77
C HIS A 60 -15.96 -25.12 11.54
N GLY A 61 -15.58 -24.88 10.29
CA GLY A 61 -14.36 -24.15 9.93
C GLY A 61 -13.06 -24.86 10.31
N LEU A 62 -13.12 -26.17 10.56
CA LEU A 62 -11.94 -26.99 10.86
C LEU A 62 -11.21 -27.42 9.59
N LEU A 63 -11.90 -27.39 8.45
CA LEU A 63 -11.33 -27.58 7.12
C LEU A 63 -11.87 -26.51 6.17
N VAL A 64 -11.05 -26.14 5.19
CA VAL A 64 -11.44 -25.26 4.09
C VAL A 64 -11.53 -26.13 2.83
N GLU A 65 -12.58 -25.92 2.03
CA GLU A 65 -12.71 -26.57 0.72
C GLU A 65 -11.50 -26.21 -0.15
N GLY A 66 -10.90 -27.20 -0.82
CA GLY A 66 -9.66 -27.01 -1.59
C GLY A 66 -9.76 -25.92 -2.66
N GLU A 67 -10.92 -25.80 -3.33
CA GLU A 67 -11.18 -24.72 -4.29
C GLU A 67 -11.17 -23.35 -3.62
N ARG A 68 -11.84 -23.20 -2.47
CA ARG A 68 -11.84 -21.93 -1.72
C ARG A 68 -10.45 -21.53 -1.26
N TYR A 69 -9.65 -22.50 -0.81
CA TYR A 69 -8.26 -22.25 -0.41
C TYR A 69 -7.43 -21.73 -1.58
N ARG A 70 -7.53 -22.38 -2.75
CA ARG A 70 -6.83 -21.94 -3.97
C ARG A 70 -7.24 -20.54 -4.39
N SER A 71 -8.53 -20.23 -4.43
CA SER A 71 -9.00 -18.88 -4.77
C SER A 71 -8.53 -17.80 -3.78
N LEU A 72 -8.46 -18.12 -2.48
CA LEU A 72 -7.93 -17.20 -1.47
C LEU A 72 -6.43 -16.97 -1.65
N LEU A 73 -5.68 -18.02 -1.98
CA LEU A 73 -4.24 -17.94 -2.25
C LEU A 73 -3.95 -17.08 -3.48
N GLU A 74 -4.62 -17.35 -4.60
CA GLU A 74 -4.50 -16.55 -5.83
C GLU A 74 -4.82 -15.07 -5.60
N ARG A 75 -5.85 -14.80 -4.79
CA ARG A 75 -6.22 -13.44 -4.40
C ARG A 75 -5.15 -12.79 -3.54
N ALA A 76 -4.55 -13.52 -2.61
CA ALA A 76 -3.46 -13.02 -1.76
C ALA A 76 -2.23 -12.68 -2.60
N GLU A 77 -1.82 -13.54 -3.52
CA GLU A 77 -0.72 -13.32 -4.45
C GLU A 77 -0.96 -12.09 -5.35
N THR A 78 -2.19 -11.95 -5.84
CA THR A 78 -2.60 -10.78 -6.64
C THR A 78 -2.50 -9.48 -5.82
N LEU A 79 -2.95 -9.50 -4.57
CA LEU A 79 -2.87 -8.34 -3.68
C LEU A 79 -1.43 -8.01 -3.32
N GLU A 80 -0.59 -9.00 -3.08
CA GLU A 80 0.84 -8.80 -2.83
C GLU A 80 1.53 -8.14 -4.03
N THR A 81 1.23 -8.61 -5.24
CA THR A 81 1.77 -8.02 -6.48
C THR A 81 1.35 -6.56 -6.63
N ARG A 82 0.08 -6.25 -6.36
CA ARG A 82 -0.43 -4.87 -6.38
C ARG A 82 0.23 -3.99 -5.32
N LEU A 83 0.45 -4.52 -4.11
CA LEU A 83 1.09 -3.78 -3.03
C LEU A 83 2.55 -3.44 -3.39
N ARG A 84 3.30 -4.40 -3.93
CA ARG A 84 4.67 -4.19 -4.40
C ARG A 84 4.74 -3.11 -5.48
N ALA A 85 3.83 -3.16 -6.46
CA ALA A 85 3.75 -2.14 -7.50
C ALA A 85 3.41 -0.75 -6.95
N ALA A 86 2.51 -0.66 -5.97
CA ALA A 86 2.15 0.60 -5.32
C ALA A 86 3.31 1.20 -4.51
N ILE A 87 4.08 0.37 -3.81
CA ILE A 87 5.29 0.81 -3.09
C ILE A 87 6.32 1.37 -4.08
N ALA A 88 6.62 0.64 -5.16
CA ALA A 88 7.56 1.09 -6.18
C ALA A 88 7.13 2.41 -6.84
N SER A 89 5.84 2.55 -7.17
CA SER A 89 5.28 3.80 -7.70
C SER A 89 5.42 4.97 -6.72
N ARG A 90 5.20 4.72 -5.43
CA ARG A 90 5.39 5.74 -4.38
C ARG A 90 6.85 6.15 -4.25
N GLU A 91 7.78 5.21 -4.32
CA GLU A 91 9.23 5.51 -4.25
C GLU A 91 9.67 6.36 -5.44
N GLN A 92 9.16 6.05 -6.64
CA GLN A 92 9.42 6.85 -7.84
C GLN A 92 8.91 8.29 -7.69
N THR A 93 7.65 8.48 -7.28
CA THR A 93 7.11 9.83 -7.09
C THR A 93 7.86 10.61 -6.02
N GLN A 94 8.30 9.97 -4.94
CA GLN A 94 9.16 10.61 -3.95
C GLN A 94 10.51 11.02 -4.51
N GLN A 95 11.09 10.21 -5.40
CA GLN A 95 12.34 10.54 -6.06
C GLN A 95 12.18 11.77 -6.96
N GLU A 96 11.13 11.82 -7.77
CA GLU A 96 10.81 12.96 -8.63
C GLU A 96 10.58 14.25 -7.83
N VAL A 97 9.91 14.16 -6.67
CA VAL A 97 9.74 15.29 -5.75
C VAL A 97 11.09 15.76 -5.21
N ARG A 98 11.96 14.85 -4.74
CA ARG A 98 13.30 15.22 -4.25
C ARG A 98 14.12 15.94 -5.31
N GLU A 99 14.14 15.42 -6.54
CA GLU A 99 14.85 16.03 -7.66
C GLU A 99 14.28 17.40 -8.02
N SER A 100 12.95 17.54 -7.97
CA SER A 100 12.28 18.82 -8.23
C SER A 100 12.60 19.84 -7.15
N GLU A 101 12.63 19.44 -5.88
CA GLU A 101 13.04 20.30 -4.77
C GLU A 101 14.51 20.75 -4.91
N GLU A 102 15.41 19.86 -5.33
CA GLU A 102 16.82 20.21 -5.59
C GLU A 102 16.94 21.25 -6.70
N LYS A 103 16.22 21.06 -7.80
CA LYS A 103 16.17 22.03 -8.91
C LYS A 103 15.66 23.38 -8.44
N VAL A 104 14.57 23.41 -7.67
CA VAL A 104 14.03 24.63 -7.09
C VAL A 104 15.04 25.30 -6.16
N ARG A 105 15.72 24.55 -5.29
CA ARG A 105 16.78 25.07 -4.40
C ARG A 105 17.91 25.72 -5.19
N MET A 106 18.37 25.10 -6.28
CA MET A 106 19.42 25.65 -7.14
C MET A 106 18.98 26.96 -7.80
N VAL A 107 17.77 27.01 -8.37
CA VAL A 107 17.23 28.21 -9.01
C VAL A 107 17.13 29.36 -7.99
N TRP A 108 16.63 29.10 -6.79
CA TRP A 108 16.59 30.11 -5.72
C TRP A 108 17.99 30.61 -5.32
N ALA A 109 18.99 29.74 -5.29
CA ALA A 109 20.37 30.16 -5.03
C ALA A 109 20.93 31.05 -6.15
N MET A 110 20.61 30.76 -7.41
CA MET A 110 21.00 31.58 -8.56
C MET A 110 20.34 32.96 -8.52
N VAL A 111 19.03 33.01 -8.26
CA VAL A 111 18.28 34.27 -8.12
C VAL A 111 18.89 35.13 -7.02
N ARG A 112 19.11 34.57 -5.83
CA ARG A 112 19.75 35.30 -4.72
C ARG A 112 21.14 35.83 -5.09
N ARG A 113 21.95 35.05 -5.82
CA ARG A 113 23.27 35.50 -6.29
C ARG A 113 23.13 36.68 -7.25
N LYS A 114 22.16 36.65 -8.16
CA LYS A 114 21.92 37.75 -9.11
C LYS A 114 21.43 39.02 -8.42
N ASP A 115 20.54 38.90 -7.44
CA ASP A 115 20.08 40.05 -6.65
C ASP A 115 21.25 40.70 -5.88
N GLN A 116 22.14 39.89 -5.31
CA GLN A 116 23.36 40.40 -4.66
C GLN A 116 24.29 41.13 -5.64
N GLU A 117 24.43 40.61 -6.87
CA GLU A 117 25.22 41.25 -7.93
C GLU A 117 24.62 42.60 -8.33
N LEU A 118 23.31 42.66 -8.54
CA LEU A 118 22.59 43.89 -8.86
C LEU A 118 22.71 44.93 -7.73
N ALA A 119 22.60 44.50 -6.47
CA ALA A 119 22.77 45.38 -5.30
C ALA A 119 24.19 45.93 -5.17
N ARG A 120 25.22 45.17 -5.60
CA ARG A 120 26.60 45.67 -5.64
C ARG A 120 26.77 46.71 -6.74
N LEU A 121 26.21 46.47 -7.92
CA LEU A 121 26.28 47.38 -9.05
C LEU A 121 25.53 48.69 -8.78
N SER A 122 24.35 48.64 -8.13
CA SER A 122 23.61 49.84 -7.74
C SER A 122 24.39 50.71 -6.76
N LYS A 123 24.97 50.11 -5.70
CA LYS A 123 25.84 50.82 -4.75
C LYS A 123 27.06 51.45 -5.43
N ALA A 124 27.71 50.75 -6.35
CA ALA A 124 28.84 51.30 -7.10
C ALA A 124 28.45 52.51 -7.98
N ARG A 125 27.23 52.49 -8.55
CA ARG A 125 26.68 53.60 -9.33
C ARG A 125 26.34 54.81 -8.44
N GLU A 126 25.78 54.60 -7.27
CA GLU A 126 25.52 55.66 -6.28
C GLU A 126 26.82 56.34 -5.83
N GLN A 127 27.86 55.55 -5.54
CA GLN A 127 29.18 56.09 -5.19
C GLN A 127 29.82 56.90 -6.33
N ARG A 128 29.58 56.52 -7.60
CA ARG A 128 30.06 57.28 -8.78
C ARG A 128 29.24 58.53 -9.09
N THR A 129 27.96 58.57 -8.70
CA THR A 129 27.09 59.75 -8.90
C THR A 129 27.30 60.84 -7.85
N GLY A 130 28.11 60.59 -6.81
CA GLY A 130 28.69 61.61 -5.94
C GLY A 130 29.76 62.49 -6.61
N ILE A 131 30.19 62.18 -7.84
CA ILE A 131 31.09 63.03 -8.62
C ILE A 131 30.26 64.10 -9.35
N ARG A 132 30.27 65.31 -8.80
CA ARG A 132 29.73 66.53 -9.41
C ARG A 132 30.46 66.81 -10.73
N TRP A 133 29.83 66.56 -11.86
CA TRP A 133 30.34 66.94 -13.18
C TRP A 133 30.44 68.49 -13.29
N PRO A 134 31.61 69.08 -13.58
CA PRO A 134 31.84 70.52 -13.39
C PRO A 134 31.33 71.42 -14.53
N TRP A 135 30.58 70.89 -15.51
CA TRP A 135 30.32 71.63 -16.76
C TRP A 135 28.94 72.26 -16.89
N ARG A 136 28.06 72.20 -15.88
CA ARG A 136 26.82 72.99 -15.89
C ARG A 136 27.03 74.33 -15.16
N ARG A 137 27.82 75.22 -15.75
CA ARG A 137 27.73 76.66 -15.44
C ARG A 137 26.45 77.17 -16.06
N ALA A 138 25.43 77.43 -15.23
CA ALA A 138 24.34 78.30 -15.64
C ALA A 138 24.94 79.67 -15.95
N THR A 139 24.96 80.05 -17.22
CA THR A 139 25.12 81.43 -17.65
C THR A 139 23.89 82.20 -17.17
N SER A 140 23.99 82.89 -16.05
CA SER A 140 23.06 83.98 -15.74
C SER A 140 23.32 85.11 -16.75
N PRO A 141 22.30 85.66 -17.42
CA PRO A 141 22.48 86.86 -18.23
C PRO A 141 22.82 88.04 -17.31
N ALA A 142 23.72 88.91 -17.79
CA ALA A 142 24.14 90.12 -17.09
C ALA A 142 22.96 91.09 -16.90
N PRO A 143 22.87 91.82 -15.79
CA PRO A 143 21.93 92.92 -15.67
C PRO A 143 22.40 94.09 -16.54
N GLU A 144 21.57 94.49 -17.50
CA GLU A 144 21.69 95.76 -18.20
C GLU A 144 21.47 96.90 -17.19
N ASN A 145 22.48 97.76 -17.05
CA ASN A 145 22.37 99.06 -16.40
C ASN A 145 22.84 100.12 -17.41
N GLY A 146 21.97 101.09 -17.71
CA GLY A 146 22.32 102.34 -18.42
C GLY A 146 21.71 102.47 -19.80
#